data_AF-A0A3Q0SPX8-F1
#
_entry.id   AF-A0A3Q0SPX8-F1
#
_cell.length_a   1.000
_cell.length_b   1.000
_cell.length_c   1.000
_cell.angle_alpha   90.00
_cell.angle_beta   90.00
_cell.angle_gamma   90.00
#
_symmetry.space_group_name_H-M   'P 1'
#
loop_
_entity.id
_entity.type
_entity.pdbx_description
1 polymer ?
#
loop_
_entity_poly.entity_id
_entity_poly.type
_entity_poly.pdbx_seq_one_letter_code
_entity_poly.pdbx_strand_id
1 'polypeptide(L)'
;MVWFVIDSKLHTGQGRCSKIISIYSVFVQFTLSELCWLCFLYTVVLQFVFVMLYIFVLIETVRAMTYVINQGMAMYWGTSRWTSMEIMEAYSVARQFNQIPPICEQAEYHMFQREKVEVHLPELFHKIGIGAMAWSPLACGIISGKYNNGIPPYSRASLKGYQWLKDKILNEEGHRQQAKLKELQAVAERIDCTLPQLAIAWCLRNEGVNSVLLGASRTDQLLENIRAIQVLPKLSLSIVSEVDCILGNKPCNKKDIRS
;
A
#
# COMPACT_ATOMS: atom_id res chain seq x y z
N MET A 1 -9.33 -26.72 -7.05
CA MET A 1 -8.40 -26.38 -5.97
C MET A 1 -8.31 -24.86 -5.92
N VAL A 2 -8.69 -24.23 -4.80
CA VAL A 2 -8.62 -22.76 -4.63
C VAL A 2 -7.36 -22.46 -3.83
N TRP A 3 -6.51 -21.58 -4.34
CA TRP A 3 -5.29 -21.14 -3.67
C TRP A 3 -5.55 -19.79 -3.00
N PHE A 4 -5.11 -19.63 -1.74
CA PHE A 4 -5.20 -18.37 -1.01
C PHE A 4 -3.82 -17.72 -0.87
N VAL A 5 -3.79 -16.40 -0.98
CA VAL A 5 -2.63 -15.56 -0.63
C VAL A 5 -2.99 -14.84 0.66
N ILE A 6 -2.18 -15.04 1.70
CA ILE A 6 -2.34 -14.36 3.00
C ILE A 6 -1.07 -13.54 3.21
N ASP A 7 -1.21 -12.24 3.44
CA ASP A 7 -0.09 -11.38 3.79
C ASP A 7 -0.17 -10.94 5.25
N SER A 8 1.01 -10.83 5.87
CA SER A 8 1.15 -10.32 7.22
C SER A 8 2.36 -9.39 7.31
N LYS A 9 2.32 -8.47 8.28
CA LYS A 9 3.39 -7.50 8.51
C LYS A 9 4.05 -7.74 9.85
N LEU A 10 5.38 -7.92 9.83
CA LEU A 10 6.18 -7.85 11.05
C LEU A 10 6.44 -6.39 11.39
N HIS A 11 6.29 -6.08 12.67
CA HIS A 11 6.57 -4.77 13.22
C HIS A 11 7.51 -4.88 14.40
N THR A 12 8.32 -3.86 14.65
CA THR A 12 9.08 -3.76 15.89
C THR A 12 8.12 -3.72 17.08
N GLY A 13 8.05 -4.78 17.89
CA GLY A 13 7.21 -4.83 19.08
C GLY A 13 7.57 -3.77 20.14
N GLN A 14 6.70 -3.54 21.12
CA GLN A 14 6.89 -2.52 22.17
C GLN A 14 7.96 -2.88 23.23
N GLY A 15 8.57 -4.07 23.17
CA GLY A 15 9.61 -4.52 24.11
C GLY A 15 11.02 -4.01 23.79
N ARG A 16 11.90 -3.91 24.79
CA ARG A 16 13.30 -3.41 24.62
C ARG A 16 14.16 -4.25 23.66
N CYS A 17 13.88 -5.56 23.52
CA CYS A 17 14.50 -6.44 22.51
C CYS A 17 13.77 -6.44 21.15
N SER A 18 12.59 -5.80 21.07
CA SER A 18 11.70 -5.84 19.89
C SER A 18 11.82 -4.61 19.00
N LYS A 19 12.72 -3.67 19.32
CA LYS A 19 12.97 -2.45 18.53
C LYS A 19 13.87 -2.65 17.32
N ILE A 20 14.46 -3.84 17.18
CA ILE A 20 15.30 -4.24 16.06
C ILE A 20 14.64 -5.44 15.42
N ILE A 21 14.56 -5.46 14.09
CA ILE A 21 14.14 -6.63 13.33
C ILE A 21 15.32 -7.62 13.35
N SER A 22 15.51 -8.22 14.51
CA SER A 22 16.47 -9.29 14.72
C SER A 22 15.84 -10.62 14.32
N ILE A 23 16.68 -11.61 13.97
CA ILE A 23 16.24 -13.00 13.74
C ILE A 23 15.32 -13.49 14.87
N TYR A 24 15.60 -13.07 16.10
CA TYR A 24 14.83 -13.42 17.28
C TYR A 24 13.44 -12.77 17.30
N SER A 25 13.33 -11.50 16.92
CA SER A 25 12.03 -10.80 16.85
C SER A 25 11.18 -11.33 15.70
N VAL A 26 11.80 -11.64 14.56
CA VAL A 26 11.12 -12.27 13.42
C VAL A 26 10.57 -13.62 13.83
N PHE A 27 11.39 -14.47 14.45
CA PHE A 27 10.98 -15.81 14.87
C PHE A 27 9.87 -15.79 15.94
N VAL A 28 10.04 -14.98 17.01
CA VAL A 28 9.06 -14.89 18.10
C VAL A 28 7.72 -14.39 17.60
N GLN A 29 7.71 -13.37 16.73
CA GLN A 29 6.47 -12.85 16.18
C GLN A 29 5.83 -13.83 15.21
N PHE A 30 6.61 -14.54 14.38
CA PHE A 30 6.07 -15.60 13.51
C PHE A 30 5.39 -16.74 14.31
N THR A 31 5.99 -17.12 15.44
CA THR A 31 5.50 -18.21 16.30
C THR A 31 4.25 -17.77 17.07
N LEU A 32 4.16 -16.49 17.45
CA LEU A 32 3.05 -15.94 18.24
C LEU A 32 1.87 -15.44 17.39
N SER A 33 2.09 -14.90 16.19
CA SER A 33 1.04 -14.21 15.42
C SER A 33 0.42 -15.00 14.27
N GLU A 34 1.08 -16.03 13.71
CA GLU A 34 0.64 -16.59 12.41
C GLU A 34 0.36 -18.10 12.46
N LEU A 35 1.32 -18.94 12.85
CA LEU A 35 1.19 -20.40 12.63
C LEU A 35 0.30 -21.13 13.65
N CYS A 36 0.17 -20.62 14.88
CA CYS A 36 -0.63 -21.29 15.91
C CYS A 36 -2.15 -21.08 15.73
N TRP A 37 -2.55 -20.03 15.00
CA TRP A 37 -3.96 -19.69 14.74
C TRP A 37 -4.44 -20.09 13.34
N LEU A 38 -3.55 -20.15 12.36
CA LEU A 38 -3.89 -20.37 10.96
C LEU A 38 -3.33 -21.75 10.51
N CYS A 39 -4.06 -22.83 10.81
CA CYS A 39 -3.73 -24.19 10.37
C CYS A 39 -3.82 -24.35 8.83
N PHE A 40 -2.79 -24.00 8.06
CA PHE A 40 -2.84 -24.16 6.60
C PHE A 40 -1.62 -24.85 5.99
N LEU A 41 -1.87 -25.90 5.21
CA LEU A 41 -0.88 -26.61 4.39
C LEU A 41 -0.68 -26.01 2.98
N TYR A 42 -1.49 -25.02 2.55
CA TYR A 42 -1.55 -24.55 1.15
C TYR A 42 -1.77 -23.03 1.00
N THR A 43 -0.95 -22.22 1.67
CA THR A 43 -1.08 -20.75 1.69
C THR A 43 0.20 -20.09 1.22
N VAL A 44 0.09 -19.12 0.31
CA VAL A 44 1.20 -18.20 0.01
C VAL A 44 1.25 -17.15 1.11
N VAL A 45 2.20 -17.29 2.03
CA VAL A 45 2.48 -16.28 3.05
C VAL A 45 3.54 -15.31 2.52
N LEU A 46 3.14 -14.05 2.35
CA LEU A 46 4.02 -12.95 1.97
C LEU A 46 4.27 -12.05 3.19
N GLN A 47 5.49 -12.09 3.73
CA GLN A 47 5.81 -11.31 4.92
C GLN A 47 6.36 -9.94 4.57
N PHE A 48 5.79 -8.90 5.18
CA PHE A 48 6.26 -7.52 5.01
C PHE A 48 7.02 -7.01 6.20
N VAL A 49 8.12 -6.30 5.92
CA VAL A 49 8.91 -5.60 6.93
C VAL A 49 8.51 -4.12 6.99
N PHE A 50 8.07 -3.65 8.16
CA PHE A 50 7.66 -2.27 8.39
C PHE A 50 8.77 -1.43 9.03
N VAL A 51 9.34 -0.49 8.25
CA VAL A 51 10.33 0.54 8.64
C VAL A 51 11.66 0.02 9.18
N MET A 52 12.79 0.54 8.68
CA MET A 52 14.13 0.22 9.16
C MET A 52 14.87 1.52 9.54
N LEU A 53 15.68 1.50 10.59
CA LEU A 53 16.37 2.70 11.09
C LEU A 53 17.91 2.65 11.03
N TYR A 54 18.56 1.52 10.68
CA TYR A 54 20.03 1.44 10.61
C TYR A 54 20.54 0.32 9.66
N ILE A 55 21.64 0.58 8.91
CA ILE A 55 22.26 -0.32 7.91
C ILE A 55 22.63 -1.71 8.45
N PHE A 56 23.14 -1.81 9.69
CA PHE A 56 23.51 -3.10 10.31
C PHE A 56 22.33 -4.08 10.41
N VAL A 57 21.11 -3.55 10.52
CA VAL A 57 19.86 -4.32 10.63
C VAL A 57 19.46 -4.94 9.29
N LEU A 58 19.92 -4.41 8.15
CA LEU A 58 19.46 -4.83 6.83
C LEU A 58 19.98 -6.21 6.44
N ILE A 59 21.28 -6.47 6.68
CA ILE A 59 21.88 -7.80 6.44
C ILE A 59 21.20 -8.86 7.31
N GLU A 60 20.98 -8.55 8.59
CA GLU A 60 20.28 -9.45 9.50
C GLU A 60 18.84 -9.68 9.06
N THR A 61 18.13 -8.64 8.61
CA THR A 61 16.75 -8.73 8.12
C THR A 61 16.67 -9.63 6.89
N VAL A 62 17.54 -9.43 5.89
CA VAL A 62 17.53 -10.26 4.66
C VAL A 62 17.84 -11.73 4.98
N ARG A 63 18.79 -11.99 5.89
CA ARG A 63 19.08 -13.35 6.37
C ARG A 63 17.92 -13.97 7.14
N ALA A 64 17.27 -13.19 8.01
CA ALA A 64 16.10 -13.64 8.76
C ALA A 64 14.94 -14.00 7.83
N MET A 65 14.65 -13.16 6.83
CA MET A 65 13.61 -13.41 5.85
C MET A 65 13.92 -14.63 4.98
N THR A 66 15.18 -14.78 4.57
CA THR A 66 15.63 -15.97 3.84
C THR A 66 15.51 -17.23 4.68
N TYR A 67 15.87 -17.16 5.97
CA TYR A 67 15.72 -18.27 6.90
C TYR A 67 14.27 -18.71 7.02
N VAL A 68 13.32 -17.78 7.25
CA VAL A 68 11.90 -18.17 7.40
C VAL A 68 11.33 -18.77 6.12
N ILE A 69 11.78 -18.33 4.95
CA ILE A 69 11.37 -18.94 3.68
C ILE A 69 11.94 -20.35 3.54
N ASN A 70 13.23 -20.55 3.84
CA ASN A 70 13.86 -21.87 3.77
C ASN A 70 13.29 -22.87 4.77
N GLN A 71 12.74 -22.40 5.89
CA GLN A 71 12.02 -23.22 6.86
C GLN A 71 10.56 -23.53 6.44
N GLY A 72 10.11 -23.06 5.28
CA GLY A 72 8.73 -23.23 4.81
C GLY A 72 7.70 -22.43 5.60
N MET A 73 8.14 -21.47 6.42
CA MET A 73 7.26 -20.62 7.23
C MET A 73 6.62 -19.51 6.38
N ALA A 74 7.34 -19.02 5.36
CA ALA A 74 6.82 -18.10 4.35
C ALA A 74 7.22 -18.59 2.95
N MET A 75 6.45 -18.20 1.92
CA MET A 75 6.83 -18.49 0.53
C MET A 75 7.73 -17.38 -0.03
N TYR A 76 7.43 -16.13 0.33
CA TYR A 76 8.12 -14.94 -0.14
C TYR A 76 8.14 -13.87 0.95
N TRP A 77 8.94 -12.82 0.73
CA TRP A 77 8.93 -11.63 1.56
C TRP A 77 8.91 -10.35 0.73
N GLY A 78 8.50 -9.27 1.36
CA GLY A 78 8.39 -7.94 0.78
C GLY A 78 8.68 -6.85 1.81
N THR A 79 8.66 -5.62 1.34
CA THR A 79 8.95 -4.42 2.14
C THR A 79 7.71 -3.54 2.23
N SER A 80 7.56 -2.77 3.30
CA SER A 80 6.43 -1.85 3.47
C SER A 80 6.92 -0.54 4.06
N ARG A 81 6.68 0.56 3.34
CA ARG A 81 7.17 1.90 3.66
C ARG A 81 8.70 2.06 3.57
N TRP A 82 9.36 1.23 2.77
CA TRP A 82 10.79 1.37 2.51
C TRP A 82 11.04 2.36 1.37
N THR A 83 12.12 3.12 1.44
CA THR A 83 12.59 3.97 0.35
C THR A 83 13.17 3.10 -0.77
N SER A 84 13.26 3.65 -1.99
CA SER A 84 13.86 2.91 -3.10
C SER A 84 15.32 2.55 -2.88
N MET A 85 16.02 3.35 -2.08
CA MET A 85 17.40 3.08 -1.68
C MET A 85 17.47 1.85 -0.78
N GLU A 86 16.65 1.78 0.27
CA GLU A 86 16.63 0.63 1.18
C GLU A 86 16.22 -0.67 0.47
N ILE A 87 15.28 -0.60 -0.46
CA ILE A 87 14.87 -1.77 -1.28
C ILE A 87 16.05 -2.24 -2.15
N MET A 88 16.77 -1.32 -2.78
CA MET A 88 17.94 -1.66 -3.60
C MET A 88 19.09 -2.19 -2.74
N GLU A 89 19.29 -1.66 -1.53
CA GLU A 89 20.25 -2.20 -0.57
C GLU A 89 19.89 -3.64 -0.17
N ALA A 90 18.61 -3.92 0.13
CA ALA A 90 18.15 -5.27 0.45
C ALA A 90 18.40 -6.24 -0.71
N TYR A 91 18.13 -5.79 -1.94
CA TYR A 91 18.44 -6.56 -3.13
C TYR A 91 19.94 -6.80 -3.30
N SER A 92 20.77 -5.77 -3.09
CA SER A 92 22.24 -5.85 -3.19
C SER A 92 22.81 -6.86 -2.18
N VAL A 93 22.38 -6.77 -0.92
CA VAL A 93 22.74 -7.73 0.13
C VAL A 93 22.29 -9.14 -0.23
N ALA A 94 21.08 -9.30 -0.76
CA ALA A 94 20.59 -10.60 -1.17
C ALA A 94 21.47 -11.23 -2.26
N ARG A 95 21.89 -10.43 -3.26
CA ARG A 95 22.80 -10.90 -4.31
C ARG A 95 24.20 -11.20 -3.79
N GLN A 96 24.75 -10.34 -2.92
CA GLN A 96 26.10 -10.50 -2.38
C GLN A 96 26.25 -11.78 -1.54
N PHE A 97 25.24 -12.12 -0.75
CA PHE A 97 25.29 -13.25 0.20
C PHE A 97 24.45 -14.46 -0.24
N ASN A 98 24.03 -14.51 -1.50
CA ASN A 98 23.17 -15.56 -2.06
C ASN A 98 21.91 -15.83 -1.20
N GLN A 99 21.24 -14.76 -0.80
CA GLN A 99 19.99 -14.77 -0.04
C GLN A 99 18.79 -14.47 -0.97
N ILE A 100 17.58 -14.63 -0.46
CA ILE A 100 16.34 -14.41 -1.22
C ILE A 100 15.99 -12.90 -1.20
N PRO A 101 15.88 -12.21 -2.35
CA PRO A 101 15.51 -10.80 -2.40
C PRO A 101 14.00 -10.56 -2.14
N PRO A 102 13.58 -9.33 -1.75
CA PRO A 102 12.17 -9.01 -1.61
C PRO A 102 11.49 -8.95 -2.97
N ILE A 103 10.23 -9.38 -3.06
CA ILE A 103 9.49 -9.45 -4.34
C ILE A 103 8.45 -8.35 -4.53
N CYS A 104 8.06 -7.66 -3.44
CA CYS A 104 6.97 -6.68 -3.47
C CYS A 104 7.23 -5.56 -2.46
N GLU A 105 6.88 -4.32 -2.83
CA GLU A 105 6.74 -3.20 -1.90
C GLU A 105 5.26 -2.88 -1.67
N GLN A 106 4.83 -2.84 -0.40
CA GLN A 106 3.53 -2.32 0.00
C GLN A 106 3.60 -0.81 0.25
N ALA A 107 3.12 -0.02 -0.72
CA ALA A 107 3.21 1.45 -0.69
C ALA A 107 1.83 2.13 -0.61
N GLU A 108 1.77 3.29 0.06
CA GLU A 108 0.57 4.13 0.07
C GLU A 108 0.35 4.67 -1.34
N TYR A 109 -0.83 4.44 -1.91
CA TYR A 109 -1.16 4.99 -3.22
C TYR A 109 -2.64 5.32 -3.31
N HIS A 110 -2.89 6.59 -3.61
CA HIS A 110 -4.22 7.14 -3.84
C HIS A 110 -4.08 8.51 -4.52
N MET A 111 -5.20 9.12 -4.92
CA MET A 111 -5.20 10.38 -5.69
C MET A 111 -4.38 11.52 -5.04
N PHE A 112 -4.29 11.57 -3.70
CA PHE A 112 -3.48 12.56 -2.97
C PHE A 112 -2.06 12.10 -2.56
N GLN A 113 -1.66 10.86 -2.87
CA GLN A 113 -0.34 10.31 -2.55
C GLN A 113 0.15 9.45 -3.72
N ARG A 114 1.00 10.03 -4.58
CA ARG A 114 1.28 9.50 -5.92
C ARG A 114 2.75 9.19 -6.17
N GLU A 115 3.63 10.06 -5.69
CA GLU A 115 5.03 10.16 -6.09
C GLU A 115 5.79 8.83 -6.02
N LYS A 116 5.73 8.13 -4.88
CA LYS A 116 6.46 6.87 -4.70
C LYS A 116 6.09 5.82 -5.74
N VAL A 117 4.80 5.62 -5.97
CA VAL A 117 4.29 4.56 -6.85
C VAL A 117 4.37 4.94 -8.33
N GLU A 118 4.20 6.22 -8.68
CA GLU A 118 4.24 6.67 -10.07
C GLU A 118 5.66 7.00 -10.57
N VAL A 119 6.59 7.38 -9.68
CA VAL A 119 7.95 7.79 -10.07
C VAL A 119 9.01 6.79 -9.64
N HIS A 120 8.99 6.35 -8.39
CA HIS A 120 10.12 5.59 -7.83
C HIS A 120 10.02 4.08 -8.02
N LEU A 121 8.83 3.49 -7.84
CA LEU A 121 8.63 2.04 -7.98
C LEU A 121 8.79 1.52 -9.42
N PRO A 122 8.37 2.23 -10.48
CA PRO A 122 8.55 1.73 -11.85
C PRO A 122 10.02 1.52 -12.20
N GLU A 123 10.91 2.38 -11.70
CA GLU A 123 12.36 2.20 -11.89
C GLU A 123 12.87 0.91 -11.21
N LEU A 124 12.39 0.60 -10.01
CA LEU A 124 12.75 -0.64 -9.32
C LEU A 124 12.16 -1.87 -10.00
N PHE A 125 10.91 -1.80 -10.47
CA PHE A 125 10.29 -2.87 -11.25
C PHE A 125 11.14 -3.23 -12.47
N HIS A 126 11.58 -2.24 -13.25
CA HIS A 126 12.42 -2.49 -14.41
C HIS A 126 13.83 -2.98 -14.08
N LYS A 127 14.42 -2.54 -12.95
CA LYS A 127 15.80 -2.90 -12.58
C LYS A 127 15.93 -4.25 -11.88
N ILE A 128 15.00 -4.55 -10.96
CA ILE A 128 15.10 -5.71 -10.05
C ILE A 128 13.82 -6.56 -10.00
N GLY A 129 12.78 -6.22 -10.76
CA GLY A 129 11.55 -7.01 -10.86
C GLY A 129 10.64 -6.92 -9.63
N ILE A 130 10.75 -5.87 -8.81
CA ILE A 130 9.90 -5.73 -7.62
C ILE A 130 8.48 -5.30 -8.01
N GLY A 131 7.47 -6.00 -7.50
CA GLY A 131 6.07 -5.62 -7.64
C GLY A 131 5.64 -4.51 -6.68
N ALA A 132 4.50 -3.89 -6.94
CA ALA A 132 3.88 -2.90 -6.06
C ALA A 132 2.48 -3.33 -5.63
N MET A 133 2.24 -3.30 -4.33
CA MET A 133 0.93 -3.52 -3.73
C MET A 133 0.49 -2.23 -3.04
N ALA A 134 -0.52 -1.57 -3.61
CA ALA A 134 -1.02 -0.30 -3.12
C ALA A 134 -1.90 -0.48 -1.88
N TRP A 135 -1.74 0.37 -0.87
CA TRP A 135 -2.63 0.42 0.29
C TRP A 135 -3.23 1.81 0.51
N SER A 136 -4.36 1.84 1.26
CA SER A 136 -5.19 3.03 1.48
C SER A 136 -5.67 3.72 0.19
N PRO A 137 -6.24 3.02 -0.79
CA PRO A 137 -6.71 3.64 -2.05
C PRO A 137 -7.75 4.74 -1.85
N LEU A 138 -8.49 4.70 -0.73
CA LEU A 138 -9.47 5.72 -0.35
C LEU A 138 -8.97 6.70 0.72
N ALA A 139 -7.65 6.73 0.99
CA ALA A 139 -7.02 7.55 2.02
C ALA A 139 -7.76 7.45 3.37
N CYS A 140 -7.89 6.25 3.93
CA CYS A 140 -8.67 5.96 5.15
C CYS A 140 -10.17 6.33 5.06
N GLY A 141 -10.72 6.41 3.85
CA GLY A 141 -12.11 6.78 3.59
C GLY A 141 -12.33 8.26 3.31
N ILE A 142 -11.27 9.08 3.28
CA ILE A 142 -11.35 10.50 2.91
C ILE A 142 -11.94 10.66 1.51
N ILE A 143 -11.45 9.86 0.55
CA ILE A 143 -11.82 9.97 -0.86
C ILE A 143 -13.28 9.56 -1.11
N SER A 144 -13.97 8.92 -0.17
CA SER A 144 -15.38 8.58 -0.36
C SER A 144 -16.32 9.78 -0.24
N GLY A 145 -15.83 10.99 0.05
CA GLY A 145 -16.64 12.20 0.24
C GLY A 145 -17.44 12.24 1.55
N LYS A 146 -17.35 11.20 2.41
CA LYS A 146 -18.16 11.10 3.63
C LYS A 146 -17.89 12.21 4.66
N TYR A 147 -16.76 12.90 4.53
CA TYR A 147 -16.32 13.94 5.46
C TYR A 147 -16.66 15.37 5.03
N ASN A 148 -17.36 15.55 3.90
CA ASN A 148 -17.68 16.88 3.34
C ASN A 148 -18.47 17.78 4.31
N ASN A 149 -19.22 17.18 5.23
CA ASN A 149 -20.05 17.90 6.22
C ASN A 149 -19.60 17.62 7.66
N GLY A 150 -18.30 17.41 7.87
CA GLY A 150 -17.73 17.10 9.19
C GLY A 150 -17.45 15.61 9.39
N ILE A 151 -17.29 15.16 10.64
CA ILE A 151 -16.92 13.78 10.97
C ILE A 151 -18.18 12.95 11.28
N PRO A 152 -18.58 11.99 10.43
CA PRO A 152 -19.74 11.15 10.71
C PRO A 152 -19.50 10.25 11.92
N PRO A 153 -20.56 9.92 12.69
CA PRO A 153 -20.48 8.92 13.74
C PRO A 153 -20.10 7.55 13.14
N TYR A 154 -19.41 6.72 13.93
CA TYR A 154 -18.90 5.39 13.52
C TYR A 154 -17.93 5.39 12.32
N SER A 155 -17.49 6.56 11.86
CA SER A 155 -16.43 6.65 10.86
C SER A 155 -15.07 6.34 11.48
N ARG A 156 -14.07 5.96 10.67
CA ARG A 156 -12.71 5.68 11.18
C ARG A 156 -12.14 6.86 11.98
N ALA A 157 -12.39 8.09 11.53
CA ALA A 157 -11.98 9.33 12.18
C ALA A 157 -12.70 9.64 13.51
N SER A 158 -13.81 8.94 13.83
CA SER A 158 -14.47 9.07 15.14
C SER A 158 -13.99 8.05 16.17
N LEU A 159 -13.16 7.08 15.78
CA LEU A 159 -12.67 6.03 16.68
C LEU A 159 -11.54 6.51 17.59
N LYS A 160 -11.48 5.99 18.82
CA LYS A 160 -10.38 6.23 19.75
C LYS A 160 -9.05 5.74 19.14
N GLY A 161 -8.01 6.56 19.22
CA GLY A 161 -6.69 6.28 18.60
C GLY A 161 -6.52 6.82 17.17
N TYR A 162 -7.57 7.35 16.54
CA TYR A 162 -7.54 7.92 15.20
C TYR A 162 -7.62 9.45 15.17
N GLN A 163 -7.24 10.12 16.26
CA GLN A 163 -7.27 11.59 16.35
C GLN A 163 -6.42 12.24 15.26
N TRP A 164 -5.26 11.66 14.93
CA TRP A 164 -4.40 12.09 13.82
C TRP A 164 -5.14 12.15 12.46
N LEU A 165 -6.09 11.22 12.22
CA LEU A 165 -6.88 11.20 10.99
C LEU A 165 -7.92 12.31 11.01
N LYS A 166 -8.56 12.54 12.16
CA LYS A 166 -9.49 13.64 12.37
C LYS A 166 -8.79 14.99 12.14
N ASP A 167 -7.61 15.17 12.71
CA ASP A 167 -6.82 16.40 12.54
C ASP A 167 -6.38 16.59 11.08
N LYS A 168 -6.01 15.50 10.38
CA LYS A 168 -5.70 15.52 8.94
C LYS A 168 -6.91 15.93 8.08
N ILE A 169 -8.13 15.55 8.47
CA ILE A 169 -9.35 15.89 7.74
C ILE A 169 -9.76 17.35 7.96
N LEU A 170 -9.61 17.85 9.20
CA LEU A 170 -10.09 19.17 9.61
C LEU A 170 -9.08 20.30 9.41
N ASN A 171 -7.85 20.00 8.96
CA ASN A 171 -6.87 21.02 8.64
C ASN A 171 -7.11 21.63 7.24
N GLU A 172 -6.36 22.69 6.92
CA GLU A 172 -6.50 23.42 5.65
C GLU A 172 -6.23 22.54 4.41
N GLU A 173 -5.31 21.59 4.51
CA GLU A 173 -5.03 20.64 3.41
C GLU A 173 -6.19 19.65 3.22
N GLY A 174 -6.76 19.13 4.30
CA GLY A 174 -7.94 18.26 4.27
C GLY A 174 -9.14 18.95 3.63
N HIS A 175 -9.39 20.23 3.96
CA HIS A 175 -10.44 21.02 3.32
C HIS A 175 -10.18 21.26 1.82
N ARG A 176 -8.94 21.52 1.42
CA ARG A 176 -8.56 21.63 0.00
C ARG A 176 -8.77 20.31 -0.75
N GLN A 177 -8.44 19.18 -0.13
CA GLN A 177 -8.71 17.85 -0.69
C GLN A 177 -10.21 17.61 -0.85
N GLN A 178 -11.02 17.97 0.14
CA GLN A 178 -12.49 17.85 0.06
C GLN A 178 -13.09 18.68 -1.08
N ALA A 179 -12.56 19.88 -1.35
CA ALA A 179 -13.00 20.69 -2.49
C ALA A 179 -12.76 19.95 -3.82
N LYS A 180 -11.55 19.41 -4.02
CA LYS A 180 -11.21 18.60 -5.20
C LYS A 180 -12.08 17.34 -5.33
N LEU A 181 -12.44 16.71 -4.20
CA LEU A 181 -13.34 15.55 -4.22
C LEU A 181 -14.74 15.91 -4.75
N LYS A 182 -15.23 17.14 -4.56
CA LYS A 182 -16.51 17.58 -5.16
C LYS A 182 -16.43 17.68 -6.68
N GLU A 183 -15.31 18.14 -7.21
CA GLU A 183 -15.07 18.17 -8.67
C GLU A 183 -14.93 16.75 -9.23
N LEU A 184 -14.20 15.87 -8.54
CA LEU A 184 -14.07 14.46 -8.93
C LEU A 184 -15.40 13.68 -8.84
N GLN A 185 -16.30 14.08 -7.94
CA GLN A 185 -17.64 13.50 -7.84
C GLN A 185 -18.43 13.74 -9.14
N ALA A 186 -18.34 14.92 -9.75
CA ALA A 186 -18.98 15.20 -11.03
C ALA A 186 -18.41 14.34 -12.17
N VAL A 187 -17.10 14.05 -12.14
CA VAL A 187 -16.46 13.11 -13.09
C VAL A 187 -17.00 11.69 -12.89
N ALA A 188 -17.11 11.23 -11.64
CA ALA A 188 -17.61 9.90 -11.30
C ALA A 188 -19.06 9.70 -11.77
N GLU A 189 -19.92 10.69 -11.55
CA GLU A 189 -21.32 10.70 -12.01
C GLU A 189 -21.43 10.62 -13.53
N ARG A 190 -20.60 11.36 -14.26
CA ARG A 190 -20.60 11.37 -15.73
C ARG A 190 -20.24 10.01 -16.34
N ILE A 191 -19.41 9.21 -15.65
CA ILE A 191 -19.03 7.86 -16.10
C ILE A 191 -19.85 6.75 -15.42
N ASP A 192 -20.91 7.13 -14.71
CA ASP A 192 -21.84 6.23 -14.02
C ASP A 192 -21.10 5.30 -13.04
N CYS A 193 -20.41 5.90 -12.07
CA CYS A 193 -19.79 5.19 -10.95
C CYS A 193 -19.74 6.04 -9.68
N THR A 194 -19.45 5.41 -8.55
CA THR A 194 -19.23 6.14 -7.30
C THR A 194 -17.80 6.67 -7.20
N LEU A 195 -17.58 7.72 -6.42
CA LEU A 195 -16.23 8.27 -6.21
C LEU A 195 -15.23 7.24 -5.62
N PRO A 196 -15.60 6.35 -4.68
CA PRO A 196 -14.76 5.23 -4.29
C PRO A 196 -14.37 4.30 -5.45
N GLN A 197 -15.32 3.99 -6.34
CA GLN A 197 -15.05 3.15 -7.50
C GLN A 197 -14.08 3.82 -8.47
N LEU A 198 -14.31 5.10 -8.77
CA LEU A 198 -13.38 5.90 -9.58
C LEU A 198 -11.98 5.91 -8.97
N ALA A 199 -11.86 6.13 -7.66
CA ALA A 199 -10.57 6.19 -6.99
C ALA A 199 -9.79 4.86 -7.01
N ILE A 200 -10.48 3.74 -6.79
CA ILE A 200 -9.87 2.41 -6.84
C ILE A 200 -9.47 2.04 -8.27
N ALA A 201 -10.37 2.26 -9.24
CA ALA A 201 -10.08 2.04 -10.65
C ALA A 201 -8.91 2.91 -11.13
N TRP A 202 -8.86 4.17 -10.68
CA TRP A 202 -7.75 5.06 -10.95
C TRP A 202 -6.43 4.50 -10.40
N CYS A 203 -6.42 3.91 -9.20
CA CYS A 203 -5.21 3.26 -8.67
C CYS A 203 -4.79 2.05 -9.52
N LEU A 204 -5.75 1.22 -9.94
CA LEU A 204 -5.51 0.03 -10.75
C LEU A 204 -5.13 0.32 -12.20
N ARG A 205 -5.37 1.55 -12.70
CA ARG A 205 -4.97 1.96 -14.05
C ARG A 205 -3.45 1.91 -14.27
N ASN A 206 -2.68 2.03 -13.19
CA ASN A 206 -1.23 2.05 -13.24
C ASN A 206 -0.74 0.60 -13.38
N GLU A 207 -0.16 0.25 -14.53
CA GLU A 207 0.36 -1.09 -14.81
C GLU A 207 1.46 -1.52 -13.82
N GLY A 208 2.13 -0.57 -13.18
CA GLY A 208 3.11 -0.84 -12.13
C GLY A 208 2.49 -1.31 -10.80
N VAL A 209 1.17 -1.19 -10.63
CA VAL A 209 0.44 -1.63 -9.43
C VAL A 209 -0.17 -3.01 -9.68
N ASN A 210 0.35 -4.03 -9.01
CA ASN A 210 -0.12 -5.40 -9.17
C ASN A 210 -1.43 -5.69 -8.43
N SER A 211 -1.64 -5.02 -7.29
CA SER A 211 -2.84 -5.19 -6.48
C SER A 211 -3.10 -3.94 -5.63
N VAL A 212 -4.39 -3.71 -5.33
CA VAL A 212 -4.84 -2.64 -4.44
C VAL A 212 -5.53 -3.27 -3.24
N LEU A 213 -4.98 -3.06 -2.05
CA LEU A 213 -5.52 -3.54 -0.79
C LEU A 213 -6.74 -2.71 -0.39
N LEU A 214 -7.92 -3.34 -0.43
CA LEU A 214 -9.19 -2.73 -0.07
C LEU A 214 -9.43 -2.82 1.44
N GLY A 215 -9.86 -1.71 2.04
CA GLY A 215 -10.36 -1.67 3.41
C GLY A 215 -11.85 -1.39 3.43
N ALA A 216 -12.62 -2.24 4.09
CA ALA A 216 -14.07 -2.08 4.26
C ALA A 216 -14.47 -2.39 5.71
N SER A 217 -15.37 -1.60 6.29
CA SER A 217 -15.94 -1.88 7.61
C SER A 217 -17.32 -2.53 7.54
N ARG A 218 -17.91 -2.58 6.34
CA ARG A 218 -19.22 -3.17 6.05
C ARG A 218 -19.16 -3.89 4.70
N THR A 219 -19.99 -4.91 4.54
CA THR A 219 -20.13 -5.68 3.30
C THR A 219 -20.50 -4.80 2.11
N ASP A 220 -21.38 -3.82 2.30
CA ASP A 220 -21.83 -2.91 1.24
C ASP A 220 -20.66 -2.13 0.63
N GLN A 221 -19.73 -1.63 1.47
CA GLN A 221 -18.53 -0.93 1.01
C GLN A 221 -17.61 -1.86 0.23
N LEU A 222 -17.48 -3.12 0.66
CA LEU A 222 -16.64 -4.09 -0.05
C LEU A 222 -17.22 -4.39 -1.44
N LEU A 223 -18.53 -4.64 -1.53
CA LEU A 223 -19.21 -4.90 -2.79
C LEU A 223 -19.16 -3.68 -3.72
N GLU A 224 -19.34 -2.47 -3.18
CA GLU A 224 -19.15 -1.22 -3.92
C GLU A 224 -17.73 -1.11 -4.48
N ASN A 225 -16.72 -1.34 -3.64
CA ASN A 225 -15.30 -1.23 -4.01
C ASN A 225 -14.88 -2.26 -5.06
N ILE A 226 -15.37 -3.51 -4.98
CA ILE A 226 -15.06 -4.56 -5.97
C ILE A 226 -15.60 -4.18 -7.35
N ARG A 227 -16.73 -3.49 -7.43
CA ARG A 227 -17.30 -3.01 -8.70
C ARG A 227 -16.44 -1.95 -9.39
N ALA A 228 -15.40 -1.41 -8.73
CA ALA A 228 -14.41 -0.54 -9.38
C ALA A 228 -13.75 -1.19 -10.60
N ILE A 229 -13.66 -2.52 -10.65
CA ILE A 229 -13.15 -3.26 -11.82
C ILE A 229 -13.96 -2.94 -13.09
N GLN A 230 -15.27 -2.70 -12.96
CA GLN A 230 -16.15 -2.34 -14.08
C GLN A 230 -15.93 -0.90 -14.58
N VAL A 231 -15.25 -0.06 -13.78
CA VAL A 231 -14.92 1.32 -14.14
C VAL A 231 -13.61 1.40 -14.91
N LEU A 232 -12.69 0.43 -14.75
CA LEU A 232 -11.39 0.42 -15.44
C LEU A 232 -11.50 0.63 -16.96
N PRO A 233 -12.38 -0.08 -17.70
CA PRO A 233 -12.51 0.13 -19.15
C PRO A 233 -13.06 1.51 -19.53
N LYS A 234 -13.74 2.19 -18.59
CA LYS A 234 -14.32 3.53 -18.81
C LYS A 234 -13.26 4.64 -18.65
N LEU A 235 -12.10 4.36 -18.06
CA LEU A 235 -11.04 5.35 -17.82
C LEU A 235 -10.25 5.67 -19.10
N SER A 236 -10.86 6.48 -19.97
CA SER A 236 -10.18 7.03 -21.14
C SER A 236 -9.06 8.02 -20.76
N LEU A 237 -8.12 8.25 -21.68
CA LEU A 237 -7.06 9.25 -21.49
C LEU A 237 -7.60 10.65 -21.17
N SER A 238 -8.76 11.02 -21.74
CA SER A 238 -9.42 12.30 -21.44
C SER A 238 -9.85 12.38 -19.98
N ILE A 239 -10.47 11.33 -19.44
CA ILE A 239 -10.91 11.28 -18.04
C ILE A 239 -9.70 11.32 -17.11
N VAL A 240 -8.65 10.56 -17.41
CA VAL A 240 -7.42 10.56 -16.62
C VAL A 240 -6.76 11.94 -16.61
N SER A 241 -6.72 12.62 -17.76
CA SER A 241 -6.17 13.98 -17.86
C SER A 241 -7.00 14.99 -17.08
N GLU A 242 -8.32 14.87 -17.08
CA GLU A 242 -9.21 15.73 -16.30
C GLU A 242 -9.02 15.50 -14.79
N VAL A 243 -8.93 14.24 -14.35
CA VAL A 243 -8.60 13.89 -12.96
C VAL A 243 -7.23 14.46 -12.57
N ASP A 244 -6.21 14.33 -13.42
CA ASP A 244 -4.88 14.92 -13.18
C ASP A 244 -4.95 16.46 -13.06
N CYS A 245 -5.77 17.12 -13.87
CA CYS A 245 -5.98 18.57 -13.82
C CYS A 245 -6.63 19.00 -12.50
N ILE A 246 -7.70 18.33 -12.08
CA ILE A 246 -8.40 18.61 -10.81
C ILE A 246 -7.45 18.39 -9.62
N LEU A 247 -6.69 17.29 -9.65
CA LEU A 247 -5.77 16.96 -8.57
C LEU A 247 -4.57 17.91 -8.53
N GLY A 248 -4.08 18.39 -9.68
CA GLY A 248 -2.99 19.34 -9.78
C GLY A 248 -1.69 18.87 -9.12
N ASN A 249 -1.51 17.55 -8.99
CA ASN A 249 -0.42 16.92 -8.24
C ASN A 249 0.26 15.79 -9.02
N LYS A 250 0.12 15.79 -10.35
CA LYS A 250 0.77 14.80 -11.20
C LYS A 250 2.28 14.89 -10.97
N PRO A 251 2.94 13.82 -10.49
CA PRO A 251 4.36 13.88 -10.20
C PRO A 251 5.15 13.97 -11.51
N CYS A 252 6.11 14.88 -11.58
CA CYS A 252 6.96 15.06 -12.76
C CYS A 252 8.08 14.02 -12.76
N ASN A 253 8.28 13.32 -13.88
CA ASN A 253 9.46 12.48 -14.04
C ASN A 253 10.65 13.35 -14.48
N LYS A 254 11.84 13.16 -13.89
CA LYS A 254 13.05 13.90 -14.31
C LYS A 254 13.40 13.69 -15.79
N LYS A 255 12.88 12.62 -16.41
CA LYS A 255 13.01 12.34 -17.85
C LYS A 255 12.19 13.29 -18.72
N ASP A 256 11.04 13.75 -18.25
CA ASP A 256 10.13 14.63 -19.01
C ASP A 256 10.61 16.09 -19.06
N ILE A 257 11.58 16.45 -18.21
CA ILE A 257 12.18 17.80 -18.15
C ILE A 257 13.31 17.95 -19.18
N ARG A 258 13.79 16.85 -19.78
CA ARG A 258 14.94 16.81 -20.69
C ARG A 258 14.57 16.53 -22.16
N SER A 259 13.28 16.50 -22.48
CA SER A 259 12.71 16.35 -23.82
C SER A 259 11.99 17.62 -24.22
#